data_AF-A0A0Q5F824-F1
#
_entry.id   AF-A0A0Q5F824-F1
#
_cell.length_a   1.000
_cell.length_b   1.000
_cell.length_c   1.000
_cell.angle_alpha   90.00
_cell.angle_beta   90.00
_cell.angle_gamma   90.00
#
_symmetry.space_group_name_H-M   'P 1'
#
loop_
_entity.id
_entity.type
_entity.pdbx_description
1 polymer ?
#
loop_
_entity_poly.entity_id
_entity_poly.type
_entity_poly.pdbx_seq_one_letter_code
_entity_poly.pdbx_strand_id
1 'polypeptide(L)' 'MRRYIAVIHGWHVSSKGFNVHELKADTLENAEKEACWLKEQRDRPFDRCAYVVIEIEPEERLARRLTWRERLTGRA' A
#
# COMPACT_ATOMS: atom_id res chain seq x y z
N MET A 1 -0.35 18.97 0.63
CA MET A 1 -0.70 18.14 -0.55
C MET A 1 -1.02 16.75 -0.04
N ARG A 2 -2.07 16.13 -0.57
CA ARG A 2 -2.44 14.75 -0.24
C ARG A 2 -1.35 13.83 -0.75
N ARG A 3 -0.96 12.85 0.06
CA ARG A 3 0.01 11.82 -0.33
C ARG A 3 -0.72 10.50 -0.35
N TYR A 4 -0.43 9.66 -1.32
CA TYR A 4 -1.03 8.33 -1.39
C TYR A 4 0.06 7.28 -1.43
N ILE A 5 -0.20 6.15 -0.76
CA ILE A 5 0.63 4.95 -0.88
C ILE A 5 -0.24 3.79 -1.38
N ALA A 6 0.32 2.97 -2.27
CA ALA A 6 -0.25 1.68 -2.62
C ALA A 6 0.47 0.58 -1.85
N VAL A 7 -0.30 -0.25 -1.14
CA VAL A 7 0.19 -1.47 -0.50
C VAL A 7 -0.24 -2.65 -1.36
N ILE A 8 0.71 -3.34 -1.98
CA ILE A 8 0.47 -4.47 -2.89
C ILE A 8 0.90 -5.77 -2.20
N HIS A 9 -0.02 -6.70 -2.07
CA HIS A 9 0.23 -8.05 -1.56
C HIS A 9 0.20 -9.05 -2.71
N GLY A 10 1.29 -9.81 -2.87
CA GLY A 10 1.40 -10.88 -3.85
C GLY A 10 1.53 -12.24 -3.19
N TRP A 11 0.86 -13.25 -3.73
CA TRP A 11 0.97 -14.64 -3.28
C TRP A 11 1.11 -15.61 -4.46
N HIS A 12 2.15 -16.45 -4.36
CA HIS A 12 2.42 -17.56 -5.29
C HIS A 12 2.92 -18.75 -4.50
N VAL A 13 2.05 -19.75 -4.27
CA VAL A 13 2.26 -20.94 -3.42
C VAL A 13 2.49 -20.61 -1.93
N SER A 14 3.16 -19.50 -1.62
CA SER A 14 3.31 -18.88 -0.31
C SER A 14 3.14 -17.35 -0.41
N SER A 15 2.76 -16.70 0.68
CA SER A 15 2.70 -15.23 0.77
C SER A 15 4.10 -14.61 0.59
N LYS A 16 4.25 -13.64 -0.33
CA LYS A 16 5.53 -12.93 -0.56
C LYS A 16 5.64 -11.61 0.21
N GLY A 17 4.73 -11.36 1.16
CA GLY A 17 4.70 -10.12 1.94
C GLY A 17 4.11 -8.93 1.17
N PHE A 18 4.23 -7.75 1.78
CA PHE A 18 3.65 -6.51 1.29
C PHE A 18 4.71 -5.60 0.66
N ASN A 19 4.42 -5.07 -0.52
CA ASN A 19 5.21 -4.02 -1.15
C ASN A 19 4.48 -2.69 -0.98
N VAL A 20 5.19 -1.66 -0.52
CA VAL A 20 4.63 -0.31 -0.35
C VAL A 20 5.24 0.60 -1.41
N HIS A 21 4.39 1.27 -2.17
CA HIS A 21 4.76 2.23 -3.21
C HIS A 21 4.19 3.60 -2.87
N GLU A 22 5.03 4.63 -2.85
CA GLU A 22 4.56 6.01 -2.82
C GLU A 22 4.09 6.40 -4.22
N LEU A 23 2.88 6.96 -4.31
CA LEU A 23 2.22 7.30 -5.56
C LEU A 23 2.43 8.78 -5.86
N LYS A 24 2.47 9.12 -7.16
CA LYS A 24 2.62 10.52 -7.61
C LYS A 24 1.27 11.21 -7.82
N ALA A 25 0.18 10.50 -7.57
CA ALA A 25 -1.17 11.01 -7.71
C ALA A 25 -1.51 12.12 -6.70
N ASP A 26 -2.34 13.06 -7.15
CA ASP A 26 -2.92 14.16 -6.39
C ASP A 26 -4.37 13.90 -5.96
N THR A 27 -5.05 13.02 -6.69
CA THR A 27 -6.43 12.58 -6.42
C THR A 27 -6.48 11.08 -6.14
N LEU A 28 -7.48 10.65 -5.35
CA LEU A 28 -7.71 9.24 -5.07
C LEU A 28 -7.96 8.43 -6.34
N GLU A 29 -8.70 8.98 -7.31
CA GLU A 29 -8.96 8.29 -8.58
C GLU A 29 -7.66 8.02 -9.36
N ASN A 30 -6.76 9.00 -9.43
CA ASN A 30 -5.46 8.82 -10.09
C ASN A 30 -4.58 7.83 -9.30
N ALA A 31 -4.66 7.85 -7.97
CA ALA A 31 -3.93 6.93 -7.10
C ALA A 31 -4.39 5.48 -7.30
N GLU A 32 -5.70 5.24 -7.41
CA GLU A 32 -6.30 3.94 -7.73
C GLU A 32 -5.85 3.43 -9.11
N LYS A 33 -5.82 4.31 -10.13
CA LYS A 33 -5.32 3.94 -11.46
C LYS A 33 -3.84 3.55 -11.43
N GLU A 34 -3.01 4.32 -10.74
CA GLU A 34 -1.58 4.04 -10.59
C GLU A 34 -1.34 2.74 -9.83
N ALA A 35 -2.08 2.50 -8.74
CA ALA A 35 -2.00 1.27 -7.95
C ALA A 35 -2.45 0.03 -8.75
N CYS A 36 -3.53 0.16 -9.53
CA CYS A 36 -4.00 -0.89 -10.42
C CYS A 36 -2.92 -1.28 -11.44
N TRP A 37 -2.32 -0.29 -12.09
CA TRP A 37 -1.24 -0.50 -13.06
C TRP A 37 -0.02 -1.19 -12.41
N LEU A 38 0.39 -0.77 -11.22
CA LEU A 38 1.48 -1.41 -10.47
C LEU A 38 1.16 -2.87 -10.11
N LYS A 39 -0.09 -3.16 -9.73
CA LYS A 39 -0.55 -4.54 -9.49
C LYS A 39 -0.45 -5.38 -10.76
N GLU A 40 -0.88 -4.85 -11.91
CA GLU A 40 -0.87 -5.58 -13.18
C GLU A 40 0.54 -5.92 -13.65
N GLN A 41 1.51 -5.03 -13.43
CA GLN A 41 2.92 -5.34 -13.75
C GLN A 41 3.49 -6.51 -12.95
N ARG A 42 2.95 -6.74 -11.75
CA ARG A 42 3.36 -7.84 -10.88
C ARG A 42 2.59 -9.12 -11.17
N ASP A 43 1.45 -9.04 -11.85
CA ASP A 43 0.62 -10.18 -12.18
C ASP A 43 1.37 -11.10 -13.14
N ARG A 44 1.68 -12.30 -12.66
CA ARG A 44 2.38 -13.34 -13.41
C ARG A 44 1.58 -14.63 -13.31
N PRO A 45 1.72 -15.58 -14.25
CA PRO A 45 1.07 -16.87 -14.12
C PRO A 45 1.33 -17.45 -12.73
N PHE A 46 0.25 -17.80 -12.02
CA PHE A 46 0.22 -18.31 -10.65
C PHE A 46 0.58 -17.33 -9.52
N ASP A 47 0.96 -16.07 -9.77
CA ASP A 47 1.22 -15.03 -8.75
C ASP A 47 0.05 -14.05 -8.70
N ARG A 48 -0.90 -14.32 -7.80
CA ARG A 48 -2.07 -13.45 -7.62
C ARG A 48 -1.67 -12.25 -6.78
N CYS A 49 -2.17 -11.08 -7.15
CA CYS A 49 -1.88 -9.83 -6.45
C CYS A 49 -3.16 -9.07 -6.12
N ALA A 50 -3.20 -8.49 -4.92
CA ALA A 50 -4.19 -7.52 -4.47
C ALA A 50 -3.49 -6.23 -4.03
N TYR A 51 -4.21 -5.12 -4.04
CA TYR A 51 -3.69 -3.84 -3.57
C TYR A 51 -4.72 -3.06 -2.76
N VAL A 52 -4.23 -2.13 -1.95
CA VAL A 52 -5.01 -1.12 -1.23
C VAL A 52 -4.30 0.23 -1.37
N VAL A 53 -5.07 1.28 -1.67
CA VAL A 53 -4.59 2.66 -1.64
C VAL A 53 -4.90 3.27 -0.27
N ILE A 54 -3.92 3.95 0.30
CA ILE A 54 -4.05 4.66 1.57
C ILE A 54 -3.73 6.13 1.32
N GLU A 55 -4.68 6.99 1.63
CA GLU A 55 -4.46 8.44 1.70
C GLU A 55 -3.77 8.77 3.02
N ILE A 56 -2.71 9.57 2.94
CA ILE A 56 -1.95 10.10 4.07
C ILE A 56 -2.23 11.59 4.13
N GLU A 57 -2.82 12.02 5.23
CA GLU A 57 -3.14 13.43 5.46
C GLU A 57 -1.85 14.25 5.65
N PRO A 58 -1.80 15.52 5.22
CA PRO A 58 -0.59 16.35 5.32
C PRO A 58 -0.08 16.51 6.76
N GLU A 59 -1.00 16.53 7.73
CA GLU A 59 -0.70 16.64 9.15
C GLU A 59 -0.45 15.29 9.84
N GLU A 60 -0.66 14.16 9.16
CA GLU A 60 -0.33 12.84 9.70
C GLU A 60 1.19 12.70 9.80
N ARG A 61 1.69 12.98 11.01
CA ARG A 61 3.04 12.63 11.45
C ARG A 61 2.92 11.59 12.54
N LEU A 62 3.73 10.54 12.45
CA LEU A 62 3.96 9.64 13.57
C LEU A 62 4.53 10.45 14.74
N ALA A 63 3.68 10.82 15.70
CA ALA A 63 4.08 11.55 16.90
C ALA A 63 5.16 10.79 17.69
N ARG A 64 5.17 9.46 17.58
CA ARG A 64 6.23 8.57 18.06
C ARG A 64 6.33 7.32 17.21
N ARG A 65 7.45 6.61 17.32
CA ARG A 65 7.64 5.30 16.71
C ARG A 65 6.62 4.31 17.28
N LEU A 66 5.85 3.64 16.42
CA LEU A 66 4.89 2.60 16.84
C LEU A 66 5.63 1.43 17.49
N THR A 67 5.08 0.93 18.59
CA THR A 67 5.49 -0.31 19.25
C THR A 67 5.21 -1.52 18.34
N TRP A 68 5.88 -2.64 18.62
CA TRP A 68 5.65 -3.88 17.87
C TRP A 68 4.20 -4.36 17.90
N ARG A 69 3.50 -4.14 19.02
CA ARG A 69 2.09 -4.49 19.14
C ARG A 69 1.24 -3.66 18.19
N GLU A 70 1.38 -2.33 18.23
CA GLU A 70 0.64 -1.41 17.35
C GLU A 70 0.90 -1.71 15.87
N ARG A 71 2.15 -2.07 15.51
CA ARG A 71 2.52 -2.47 14.15
C ARG A 71 1.83 -3.76 13.68
N LEU A 72 1.61 -4.70 14.58
CA LEU A 72 1.01 -6.00 14.27
C LEU A 72 -0.52 -5.97 14.34
N THR A 73 -1.09 -5.17 15.24
CA THR A 73 -2.54 -5.15 15.50
C THR A 73 -3.26 -3.99 14.83
N GLY A 74 -2.54 -2.93 14.41
CA GLY A 74 -3.14 -1.70 13.90
C GLY A 74 -3.97 -0.93 14.94
N ARG A 75 -3.84 -1.27 16.23
CA ARG A 75 -4.55 -0.61 17.33
C ARG A 75 -3.57 0.16 18.19
N ALA A 76 -3.92 1.40 18.53
CA ALA A 76 -3.23 2.25 19.50
C ALA A 76 -3.30 1.66 20.92
#